data_AF-A0AAD8W934-F1
#
_entry.id   AF-A0AAD8W934-F1
#
_cell.length_a   1.000
_cell.length_b   1.000
_cell.length_c   1.000
_cell.angle_alpha   90.00
_cell.angle_beta   90.00
_cell.angle_gamma   90.00
#
_symmetry.space_group_name_H-M   'P 1'
#
loop_
_entity.id
_entity.type
_entity.pdbx_description
1 polymer ?
#
loop_
_entity_poly.entity_id
_entity_poly.type
_entity_poly.pdbx_seq_one_letter_code
_entity_poly.pdbx_strand_id
1 'polypeptide(L)'
;WMSKRHSLMETLRKSCIWYNPKVLSILKMLTNWNRRFDKVIKDFGFIQCHGEACIYKKVSGSSVAFLILYVDDILLIGNDIELLRSVKGYLNNSFSMKDLGEASYILGIKIYRDRSRRLIGLSQSTYLDKILKKFRMDESKKGFLPMLPGKVLSKTQGPATAEERERMSNIPYASAVGSIMYAMLCTRPDIAHVVSLTSRYQSDPGMEHWTAVKNILKYLKRTKDMFLCYGGDQELVVNGYTDASWNTDPDDSKSQSGYVFILNGAAKLGKLEAVHGGEVFNRIEYIAASEASSEAVWMKRFIVELGVVPSALDPLIIYCDNMGAIANAQEPSLESDLQKRFEHHDPHELMKELKTIFETHAAVECYEASKQFFSCMMEEGSSVSEHMLAMTGHAKKLSDLGIVIPNRLGINRVLQSLPPSYKNFVMNYNMQNMNKELPELFGMLKAAEIEIKKEHQVLMVNKTTSFKKQGKSKGKFKKGGKKAATPPMKPKNGPKPDAECYYARRRDTGSVIAPSIWLI
;
A
#
# COMPACT_ATOMS: atom_id res chain seq x y z
N TRP A 1 -10.47 -3.19 13.19
CA TRP A 1 -10.76 -3.88 14.47
C TRP A 1 -10.59 -5.40 14.39
N MET A 2 -11.02 -6.10 13.32
CA MET A 2 -10.86 -7.56 13.19
C MET A 2 -9.42 -8.10 13.33
N SER A 3 -8.39 -7.33 12.93
CA SER A 3 -6.97 -7.69 13.14
C SER A 3 -6.68 -8.11 14.60
N LYS A 4 -7.29 -7.47 15.59
CA LYS A 4 -7.16 -7.89 17.00
C LYS A 4 -7.80 -9.25 17.29
N ARG A 5 -8.93 -9.62 16.66
CA ARG A 5 -9.60 -10.89 16.94
C ARG A 5 -8.87 -12.06 16.30
N HIS A 6 -8.42 -11.92 15.04
CA HIS A 6 -7.63 -12.94 14.37
C HIS A 6 -6.24 -13.09 15.01
N SER A 7 -5.47 -12.00 15.15
CA SER A 7 -4.13 -12.04 15.75
C SER A 7 -4.13 -12.53 17.19
N LEU A 8 -5.08 -12.10 18.02
CA LEU A 8 -5.17 -12.58 19.41
C LEU A 8 -5.56 -14.06 19.45
N MET A 9 -6.59 -14.49 18.71
CA MET A 9 -6.97 -15.92 18.68
C MET A 9 -5.84 -16.81 18.17
N GLU A 10 -5.10 -16.38 17.15
CA GLU A 10 -4.02 -17.17 16.56
C GLU A 10 -2.76 -17.19 17.43
N THR A 11 -2.45 -16.09 18.12
CA THR A 11 -1.39 -16.05 19.16
C THR A 11 -1.77 -16.95 20.35
N LEU A 12 -3.03 -16.86 20.81
CA LEU A 12 -3.60 -17.72 21.87
C LEU A 12 -3.74 -19.20 21.46
N ARG A 13 -3.71 -19.52 20.16
CA ARG A 13 -3.70 -20.89 19.62
C ARG A 13 -2.28 -21.47 19.55
N LYS A 14 -1.26 -20.62 19.39
CA LYS A 14 0.17 -20.99 19.36
C LYS A 14 0.80 -21.06 20.76
N SER A 15 0.29 -20.32 21.74
CA SER A 15 0.65 -20.47 23.16
C SER A 15 -0.32 -21.42 23.89
N CYS A 16 0.18 -22.32 24.76
CA CYS A 16 -0.57 -23.40 25.42
C CYS A 16 -1.61 -22.97 26.49
N ILE A 17 -2.30 -21.84 26.29
CA ILE A 17 -3.25 -21.22 27.23
C ILE A 17 -4.56 -22.03 27.35
N TRP A 18 -4.86 -22.88 26.37
CA TRP A 18 -6.00 -23.80 26.37
C TRP A 18 -6.00 -24.82 27.53
N TYR A 19 -4.87 -25.03 28.21
CA TYR A 19 -4.78 -25.94 29.36
C TYR A 19 -5.08 -25.31 30.73
N ASN A 20 -5.50 -24.04 30.80
CA ASN A 20 -5.88 -23.40 32.07
C ASN A 20 -7.42 -23.46 32.30
N PRO A 21 -7.92 -24.28 33.26
CA PRO A 21 -9.36 -24.44 33.48
C PRO A 21 -10.07 -23.14 33.88
N LYS A 22 -9.37 -22.20 34.53
CA LYS A 22 -9.93 -20.89 34.91
C LYS A 22 -10.20 -20.04 33.68
N VAL A 23 -9.31 -20.05 32.69
CA VAL A 23 -9.48 -19.33 31.42
C VAL A 23 -10.65 -19.91 30.63
N LEU A 24 -10.74 -21.24 30.52
CA LEU A 24 -11.87 -21.91 29.86
C LEU A 24 -13.21 -21.60 30.52
N SER A 25 -13.25 -21.56 31.86
CA SER A 25 -14.46 -21.20 32.62
C SER A 25 -14.91 -19.77 32.31
N ILE A 26 -13.99 -18.79 32.33
CA ILE A 26 -14.27 -17.39 32.00
C ILE A 26 -14.77 -17.25 30.55
N LEU A 27 -14.12 -17.90 29.59
CA LEU A 27 -14.57 -17.89 28.19
C LEU A 27 -15.98 -18.47 28.03
N LYS A 28 -16.32 -19.53 28.77
CA LYS A 28 -17.66 -20.14 28.78
C LYS A 28 -18.70 -19.19 29.39
N MET A 29 -18.36 -18.50 30.48
CA MET A 29 -19.24 -17.48 31.09
C MET A 29 -19.51 -16.31 30.13
N LEU A 30 -18.47 -15.75 29.50
CA LEU A 30 -18.60 -14.66 28.52
C LEU A 30 -19.43 -15.08 27.31
N THR A 31 -19.24 -16.32 26.82
CA THR A 31 -20.03 -16.86 25.70
C THR A 31 -21.51 -17.01 26.08
N ASN A 32 -21.81 -17.52 27.28
CA ASN A 32 -23.18 -17.66 27.77
C ASN A 32 -23.85 -16.29 28.00
N TRP A 33 -23.12 -15.31 28.53
CA TRP A 33 -23.61 -13.95 28.68
C TRP A 33 -23.92 -13.31 27.32
N ASN A 34 -23.03 -13.45 26.34
CA ASN A 34 -23.24 -12.94 24.99
C ASN A 34 -24.45 -13.59 24.30
N ARG A 35 -24.65 -14.92 24.44
CA ARG A 35 -25.86 -15.61 23.98
C ARG A 35 -27.14 -15.11 24.64
N ARG A 36 -27.11 -14.83 25.95
CA ARG A 36 -28.25 -14.22 26.67
C ARG A 36 -28.53 -12.82 26.15
N PHE A 37 -27.50 -12.01 25.91
CA PHE A 37 -27.62 -10.67 25.34
C PHE A 37 -28.24 -10.70 23.94
N ASP A 38 -27.68 -11.53 23.05
CA ASP A 38 -28.16 -11.73 21.68
C ASP A 38 -29.65 -12.11 21.65
N LYS A 39 -30.06 -13.07 22.50
CA LYS A 39 -31.48 -13.42 22.65
C LYS A 39 -32.32 -12.23 23.11
N VAL A 40 -31.98 -11.61 24.24
CA VAL A 40 -32.77 -10.50 24.81
C VAL A 40 -32.92 -9.33 23.85
N ILE A 41 -31.86 -8.97 23.10
CA ILE A 41 -31.94 -7.84 22.18
C ILE A 41 -32.72 -8.19 20.89
N LYS A 42 -32.68 -9.45 20.44
CA LYS A 42 -33.52 -9.97 19.36
C LYS A 42 -34.99 -10.08 19.77
N ASP A 43 -35.28 -10.50 21.02
CA ASP A 43 -36.63 -10.52 21.59
C ASP A 43 -37.23 -9.08 21.67
N PHE A 44 -36.40 -8.05 21.86
CA PHE A 44 -36.80 -6.64 21.72
C PHE A 44 -36.98 -6.18 20.26
N GLY A 45 -36.73 -7.05 19.28
CA GLY A 45 -36.85 -6.77 17.86
C GLY A 45 -35.69 -5.93 17.29
N PHE A 46 -34.45 -6.18 17.72
CA PHE A 46 -33.26 -5.88 16.92
C PHE A 46 -32.91 -7.05 16.00
N ILE A 47 -32.30 -6.74 14.87
CA ILE A 47 -31.71 -7.69 13.93
C ILE A 47 -30.19 -7.54 14.00
N GLN A 48 -29.46 -8.66 14.07
CA GLN A 48 -28.00 -8.68 14.08
C GLN A 48 -27.46 -8.49 12.66
N CYS A 49 -26.44 -7.66 12.48
CA CYS A 49 -25.78 -7.48 11.18
C CYS A 49 -24.98 -8.73 10.81
N HIS A 50 -25.19 -9.25 9.60
CA HIS A 50 -24.53 -10.44 9.08
C HIS A 50 -23.03 -10.20 8.85
N GLY A 51 -22.62 -8.97 8.52
CA GLY A 51 -21.21 -8.61 8.38
C GLY A 51 -20.44 -8.44 9.71
N GLU A 52 -21.15 -8.13 10.81
CA GLU A 52 -20.55 -7.82 12.12
C GLU A 52 -21.47 -8.25 13.28
N ALA A 53 -21.21 -9.42 13.87
CA ALA A 53 -22.04 -10.01 14.94
C ALA A 53 -22.12 -9.18 16.25
N CYS A 54 -21.27 -8.16 16.42
CA CYS A 54 -21.33 -7.21 17.52
C CYS A 54 -22.28 -6.02 17.28
N ILE A 55 -22.84 -5.89 16.07
CA ILE A 55 -23.69 -4.78 15.66
C ILE A 55 -25.12 -5.27 15.44
N TYR A 56 -26.06 -4.55 16.03
CA TYR A 56 -27.48 -4.82 15.96
C TYR A 56 -28.20 -3.56 15.45
N LYS A 57 -29.20 -3.75 14.59
CA LYS A 57 -30.01 -2.70 13.97
C LYS A 57 -31.47 -2.92 14.31
N LYS A 58 -32.17 -1.86 14.71
CA LYS A 58 -33.63 -1.83 14.87
C LYS A 58 -34.20 -0.68 14.04
N VAL A 59 -35.22 -0.98 13.26
CA VAL A 59 -35.95 0.00 12.42
C VAL A 59 -37.42 -0.07 12.79
N SER A 60 -38.07 1.08 12.95
CA SER A 60 -39.49 1.22 13.22
C SER A 60 -40.01 2.47 12.52
N GLY A 61 -40.59 2.31 11.34
CA GLY A 61 -40.91 3.44 10.45
C GLY A 61 -39.64 4.22 10.10
N SER A 62 -39.65 5.54 10.34
CA SER A 62 -38.50 6.44 10.16
C SER A 62 -37.45 6.34 11.28
N SER A 63 -37.74 5.67 12.39
CA SER A 63 -36.87 5.63 13.56
C SER A 63 -35.91 4.46 13.49
N VAL A 64 -34.61 4.74 13.60
CA VAL A 64 -33.51 3.78 13.46
C VAL A 64 -32.61 3.86 14.69
N ALA A 65 -32.29 2.69 15.24
CA ALA A 65 -31.30 2.52 16.30
C ALA A 65 -30.27 1.44 15.92
N PHE A 66 -29.00 1.76 16.16
CA PHE A 66 -27.87 0.84 16.10
C PHE A 66 -27.32 0.63 17.51
N LEU A 67 -27.12 -0.62 17.89
CA LEU A 67 -26.47 -1.02 19.13
C LEU A 67 -25.18 -1.76 18.77
N ILE A 68 -24.06 -1.26 19.29
CA ILE A 68 -22.73 -1.86 19.13
C ILE A 68 -22.28 -2.37 20.49
N LEU A 69 -22.08 -3.68 20.59
CA LEU A 69 -21.67 -4.36 21.82
C LEU A 69 -20.17 -4.69 21.77
N TYR A 70 -19.40 -4.20 22.73
CA TYR A 70 -18.02 -4.61 22.94
C TYR A 70 -17.81 -5.14 24.35
N VAL A 71 -17.76 -6.46 24.51
CA VAL A 71 -17.64 -7.15 25.81
C VAL A 71 -18.78 -6.70 26.74
N ASP A 72 -18.52 -5.76 27.65
CA ASP A 72 -19.44 -5.15 28.61
C ASP A 72 -19.86 -3.70 28.25
N ASP A 73 -19.10 -3.03 27.36
CA ASP A 73 -19.43 -1.69 26.85
C ASP A 73 -20.53 -1.77 25.75
N ILE A 74 -21.55 -0.93 25.86
CA ILE A 74 -22.63 -0.79 24.86
C ILE A 74 -22.67 0.64 24.33
N LEU A 75 -22.48 0.80 23.03
CA LEU A 75 -22.70 2.06 22.33
C LEU A 75 -24.04 2.02 21.59
N LEU A 76 -24.93 2.95 21.93
CA LEU A 76 -26.25 3.09 21.33
C LEU A 76 -26.31 4.38 20.50
N ILE A 77 -26.69 4.26 19.23
CA ILE A 77 -26.75 5.34 18.24
C ILE A 77 -28.13 5.32 17.59
N GLY A 78 -28.75 6.47 17.34
CA GLY A 78 -30.02 6.54 16.61
C GLY A 78 -30.43 7.98 16.28
N ASN A 79 -31.50 8.11 15.50
CA ASN A 79 -32.12 9.40 15.16
C ASN A 79 -33.29 9.78 16.09
N ASP A 80 -33.85 8.82 16.83
CA ASP A 80 -35.04 8.97 17.66
C ASP A 80 -34.71 8.78 19.15
N ILE A 81 -34.90 9.83 19.95
CA ILE A 81 -34.54 9.84 21.37
C ILE A 81 -35.48 8.95 22.22
N GLU A 82 -36.74 8.81 21.83
CA GLU A 82 -37.73 7.99 22.57
C GLU A 82 -37.46 6.51 22.35
N LEU A 83 -37.15 6.11 21.11
CA LEU A 83 -36.63 4.78 20.80
C LEU A 83 -35.37 4.49 21.62
N LEU A 84 -34.40 5.41 21.67
CA LEU A 84 -33.18 5.20 22.47
C LEU A 84 -33.46 5.07 23.98
N ARG A 85 -34.40 5.85 24.54
CA ARG A 85 -34.84 5.72 25.94
C ARG A 85 -35.52 4.38 26.20
N SER A 86 -36.38 3.93 25.29
CA SER A 86 -37.07 2.65 25.37
C SER A 86 -36.08 1.46 25.37
N VAL A 87 -35.10 1.47 24.45
CA VAL A 87 -34.01 0.49 24.42
C VAL A 87 -33.22 0.48 25.74
N LYS A 88 -32.84 1.66 26.26
CA LYS A 88 -32.14 1.79 27.54
C LYS A 88 -32.93 1.22 28.72
N GLY A 89 -34.22 1.54 28.82
CA GLY A 89 -35.11 1.02 29.86
C GLY A 89 -35.24 -0.51 29.82
N TYR A 90 -35.45 -1.07 28.62
CA TYR A 90 -35.56 -2.52 28.44
C TYR A 90 -34.26 -3.27 28.80
N LEU A 91 -33.11 -2.74 28.39
CA LEU A 91 -31.80 -3.30 28.75
C LEU A 91 -31.55 -3.23 30.26
N ASN A 92 -31.86 -2.10 30.90
CA ASN A 92 -31.67 -1.91 32.34
C ASN A 92 -32.58 -2.81 33.20
N ASN A 93 -33.74 -3.22 32.67
CA ASN A 93 -34.60 -4.23 33.30
C ASN A 93 -34.06 -5.66 33.14
N SER A 94 -33.21 -5.90 32.13
CA SER A 94 -32.70 -7.23 31.76
C SER A 94 -31.29 -7.53 32.28
N PHE A 95 -30.50 -6.47 32.50
CA PHE A 95 -29.10 -6.48 32.89
C PHE A 95 -28.80 -5.35 33.88
N SER A 96 -27.99 -5.65 34.91
CA SER A 96 -27.44 -4.61 35.79
C SER A 96 -26.41 -3.81 35.00
N MET A 97 -26.74 -2.57 34.65
CA MET A 97 -25.91 -1.68 33.84
C MET A 97 -26.05 -0.23 34.30
N LYS A 98 -25.14 0.64 33.84
CA LYS A 98 -25.16 2.07 34.16
C LYS A 98 -25.22 2.89 32.87
N ASP A 99 -26.21 3.77 32.77
CA ASP A 99 -26.22 4.78 31.71
C ASP A 99 -25.12 5.82 32.00
N LEU A 100 -24.24 6.06 31.02
CA LEU A 100 -23.16 7.05 31.08
C LEU A 100 -23.54 8.37 30.38
N GLY A 101 -24.77 8.49 29.86
CA GLY A 101 -25.28 9.70 29.22
C GLY A 101 -24.94 9.77 27.73
N GLU A 102 -24.50 10.93 27.24
CA GLU A 102 -24.01 11.09 25.88
C GLU A 102 -22.58 10.50 25.75
N ALA A 103 -22.35 9.72 24.69
CA ALA A 103 -21.10 9.00 24.47
C ALA A 103 -19.92 9.95 24.25
N SER A 104 -19.16 10.20 25.32
CA SER A 104 -17.94 11.02 25.33
C SER A 104 -16.65 10.19 25.28
N TYR A 105 -16.73 8.91 25.64
CA TYR A 105 -15.63 7.94 25.54
C TYR A 105 -16.16 6.57 25.11
N ILE A 106 -15.34 5.83 24.36
CA ILE A 106 -15.51 4.41 24.07
C ILE A 106 -14.13 3.74 24.03
N LEU A 107 -13.91 2.68 24.81
CA LEU A 107 -12.67 1.88 24.78
C LEU A 107 -11.37 2.70 24.97
N GLY A 108 -11.46 3.79 25.73
CA GLY A 108 -10.34 4.73 25.95
C GLY A 108 -10.06 5.69 24.79
N ILE A 109 -10.91 5.73 23.77
CA ILE A 109 -10.97 6.77 22.73
C ILE A 109 -11.98 7.81 23.18
N LYS A 110 -11.59 9.09 23.21
CA LYS A 110 -12.47 10.21 23.48
C LYS A 110 -13.19 10.62 22.19
N ILE A 111 -14.50 10.76 22.27
CA ILE A 111 -15.37 11.22 21.17
C ILE A 111 -15.65 12.71 21.38
N TYR A 112 -15.50 13.48 20.30
CA TYR A 112 -15.93 14.86 20.18
C TYR A 112 -16.99 14.93 19.09
N ARG A 113 -18.10 15.62 19.33
CA ARG A 113 -19.20 15.70 18.37
C ARG A 113 -19.62 17.15 18.21
N ASP A 114 -19.42 17.68 17.01
CA ASP A 114 -19.90 19.00 16.60
C ASP A 114 -21.10 18.79 15.67
N ARG A 115 -22.30 18.99 16.21
CA ARG A 115 -23.55 18.82 15.47
C ARG A 115 -23.77 19.93 14.45
N SER A 116 -23.27 21.14 14.71
CA SER A 116 -23.42 22.29 13.82
C SER A 116 -22.63 22.13 12.53
N ARG A 117 -21.43 21.56 12.63
CA ARG A 117 -20.53 21.30 11.49
C ARG A 117 -20.58 19.85 10.98
N ARG A 118 -21.48 19.03 11.54
CA ARG A 118 -21.62 17.59 11.26
C ARG A 118 -20.29 16.81 11.36
N LEU A 119 -19.47 17.13 12.38
CA LEU A 119 -18.16 16.50 12.61
C LEU A 119 -18.17 15.56 13.82
N ILE A 120 -17.42 14.46 13.69
CA ILE A 120 -17.05 13.55 14.78
C ILE A 120 -15.53 13.46 14.84
N GLY A 121 -14.93 13.93 15.93
CA GLY A 121 -13.50 13.82 16.20
C GLY A 121 -13.20 12.69 17.19
N LEU A 122 -12.24 11.83 16.86
CA LEU A 122 -11.72 10.80 17.76
C LEU A 122 -10.32 11.19 18.26
N SER A 123 -10.06 11.01 19.55
CA SER A 123 -8.74 11.27 20.16
C SER A 123 -8.35 10.22 21.19
N GLN A 124 -7.05 9.96 21.31
CA GLN A 124 -6.48 9.10 22.35
C GLN A 124 -5.47 9.87 23.24
N SER A 125 -5.57 11.20 23.35
CA SER A 125 -4.62 12.03 24.12
C SER A 125 -4.35 11.53 25.54
N THR A 126 -5.40 11.16 26.30
CA THR A 126 -5.28 10.58 27.65
C THR A 126 -4.66 9.17 27.68
N TYR A 127 -4.79 8.38 26.61
CA TYR A 127 -4.06 7.12 26.46
C TYR A 127 -2.59 7.38 26.10
N LEU A 128 -2.32 8.35 25.22
CA LEU A 128 -0.97 8.75 24.84
C LEU A 128 -0.18 9.26 26.05
N ASP A 129 -0.77 10.09 26.91
CA ASP A 129 -0.13 10.51 28.17
C ASP A 129 0.15 9.33 29.12
N LYS A 130 -0.73 8.33 29.19
CA LYS A 130 -0.49 7.10 29.98
C LYS A 130 0.70 6.30 29.46
N ILE A 131 0.81 6.08 28.14
CA ILE A 131 1.94 5.32 27.58
C ILE A 131 3.26 6.10 27.65
N LEU A 132 3.22 7.43 27.49
CA LEU A 132 4.40 8.28 27.65
C LEU A 132 4.97 8.16 29.07
N LYS A 133 4.12 8.25 30.10
CA LYS A 133 4.52 8.01 31.50
C LYS A 133 5.02 6.58 31.73
N LYS A 134 4.29 5.57 31.24
CA LYS A 134 4.67 4.14 31.35
C LYS A 134 6.09 3.85 30.86
N PHE A 135 6.53 4.52 29.79
CA PHE A 135 7.85 4.31 29.19
C PHE A 135 8.86 5.43 29.51
N ARG A 136 8.59 6.30 30.49
CA ARG A 136 9.46 7.43 30.90
C ARG A 136 9.82 8.39 29.77
N MET A 137 8.84 8.63 28.88
CA MET A 137 8.94 9.51 27.71
C MET A 137 8.10 10.78 27.86
N ASP A 138 7.39 10.93 28.97
CA ASP A 138 6.60 12.11 29.36
C ASP A 138 7.44 13.38 29.48
N GLU A 139 8.70 13.31 29.93
CA GLU A 139 9.65 14.44 29.94
C GLU A 139 10.59 14.49 28.71
N SER A 140 10.40 13.61 27.72
CA SER A 140 11.28 13.58 26.53
C SER A 140 11.11 14.80 25.60
N LYS A 141 12.13 15.08 24.78
CA LYS A 141 12.04 16.11 23.72
C LYS A 141 10.94 15.75 22.69
N LYS A 142 10.09 16.72 22.32
CA LYS A 142 9.04 16.54 21.29
C LYS A 142 9.68 16.28 19.90
N GLY A 143 9.41 15.11 19.32
CA GLY A 143 9.95 14.69 18.02
C GLY A 143 9.11 15.22 16.85
N PHE A 144 9.75 15.63 15.75
CA PHE A 144 9.04 16.17 14.57
C PHE A 144 8.51 15.09 13.63
N LEU A 145 9.27 14.01 13.46
CA LEU A 145 8.94 12.86 12.61
C LEU A 145 8.98 11.58 13.48
N PRO A 146 8.17 10.56 13.18
CA PRO A 146 8.21 9.28 13.88
C PRO A 146 9.50 8.49 13.59
N MET A 147 10.01 8.61 12.37
CA MET A 147 11.31 8.08 11.93
C MET A 147 11.96 9.08 10.96
N LEU A 148 13.30 9.06 10.85
CA LEU A 148 14.02 9.90 9.88
C LEU A 148 14.02 9.22 8.50
N PRO A 149 13.89 9.98 7.40
CA PRO A 149 14.07 9.45 6.04
C PRO A 149 15.43 8.75 5.90
N GLY A 150 15.45 7.60 5.21
CA GLY A 150 16.66 6.79 5.02
C GLY A 150 17.16 6.02 6.25
N LYS A 151 16.45 6.06 7.40
CA LYS A 151 16.80 5.20 8.54
C LYS A 151 16.34 3.76 8.27
N VAL A 152 17.30 2.88 8.01
CA VAL A 152 17.08 1.44 7.86
C VAL A 152 17.25 0.73 9.21
N LEU A 153 16.34 -0.21 9.51
CA LEU A 153 16.42 -1.18 10.61
C LEU A 153 16.71 -2.57 10.02
N SER A 154 17.41 -3.43 10.75
CA SER A 154 17.82 -4.77 10.28
C SER A 154 18.13 -5.70 11.45
N LYS A 155 17.95 -7.01 11.27
CA LYS A 155 18.36 -8.08 12.21
C LYS A 155 19.84 -7.97 12.60
N THR A 156 20.69 -7.42 11.72
CA THR A 156 22.10 -7.13 12.02
C THR A 156 22.31 -6.12 13.17
N GLN A 157 21.29 -5.34 13.51
CA GLN A 157 21.28 -4.39 14.64
C GLN A 157 20.78 -5.02 15.94
N GLY A 158 20.55 -6.34 15.96
CA GLY A 158 20.26 -7.11 17.17
C GLY A 158 21.47 -7.21 18.12
N PRO A 159 21.27 -7.68 19.36
CA PRO A 159 22.34 -7.76 20.36
C PRO A 159 23.38 -8.84 20.01
N ALA A 160 24.64 -8.43 19.83
CA ALA A 160 25.72 -9.33 19.43
C ALA A 160 26.42 -10.00 20.62
N THR A 161 26.57 -9.27 21.73
CA THR A 161 27.24 -9.74 22.95
C THR A 161 26.25 -10.20 24.03
N ALA A 162 26.73 -11.01 24.98
CA ALA A 162 25.94 -11.42 26.14
C ALA A 162 25.50 -10.21 26.99
N GLU A 163 26.39 -9.23 27.19
CA GLU A 163 26.06 -7.98 27.90
C GLU A 163 24.96 -7.18 27.19
N GLU A 164 24.97 -7.10 25.87
CA GLU A 164 23.89 -6.43 25.13
C GLU A 164 22.57 -7.20 25.25
N ARG A 165 22.60 -8.53 25.23
CA ARG A 165 21.39 -9.36 25.46
C ARG A 165 20.82 -9.13 26.86
N GLU A 166 21.66 -9.01 27.88
CA GLU A 166 21.24 -8.68 29.25
C GLU A 166 20.72 -7.24 29.39
N ARG A 167 21.33 -6.27 28.70
CA ARG A 167 20.82 -4.89 28.65
C ARG A 167 19.47 -4.82 27.94
N MET A 168 19.29 -5.57 26.85
CA MET A 168 18.05 -5.61 26.07
C MET A 168 16.92 -6.39 26.76
N SER A 169 17.20 -7.43 27.55
CA SER A 169 16.17 -8.20 28.26
C SER A 169 15.41 -7.36 29.29
N ASN A 170 16.06 -6.32 29.84
CA ASN A 170 15.48 -5.36 30.76
C ASN A 170 14.65 -4.25 30.07
N ILE A 171 14.64 -4.19 28.73
CA ILE A 171 13.91 -3.17 27.96
C ILE A 171 12.54 -3.70 27.54
N PRO A 172 11.43 -3.02 27.88
CA PRO A 172 10.06 -3.51 27.63
C PRO A 172 9.60 -3.30 26.17
N TYR A 173 10.41 -3.75 25.20
CA TYR A 173 10.26 -3.48 23.76
C TYR A 173 8.89 -3.89 23.22
N ALA A 174 8.52 -5.17 23.35
CA ALA A 174 7.23 -5.68 22.87
C ALA A 174 6.04 -4.98 23.57
N SER A 175 6.18 -4.64 24.87
CA SER A 175 5.16 -3.88 25.60
C SER A 175 4.97 -2.47 25.03
N ALA A 176 6.07 -1.82 24.63
CA ALA A 176 6.05 -0.50 24.00
C ALA A 176 5.44 -0.54 22.60
N VAL A 177 5.91 -1.45 21.74
CA VAL A 177 5.36 -1.62 20.38
C VAL A 177 3.87 -1.95 20.43
N GLY A 178 3.43 -2.89 21.27
CA GLY A 178 2.01 -3.22 21.43
C GLY A 178 1.15 -2.05 21.97
N SER A 179 1.72 -1.20 22.84
CA SER A 179 1.03 0.01 23.34
C SER A 179 0.89 1.07 22.23
N ILE A 180 1.95 1.27 21.43
CA ILE A 180 1.95 2.19 20.27
C ILE A 180 0.99 1.69 19.18
N MET A 181 0.98 0.39 18.90
CA MET A 181 0.09 -0.26 17.93
C MET A 181 -1.38 -0.06 18.29
N TYR A 182 -1.74 0.08 19.57
CA TYR A 182 -3.12 0.41 19.92
C TYR A 182 -3.52 1.84 19.52
N ALA A 183 -2.62 2.82 19.65
CA ALA A 183 -2.87 4.17 19.14
C ALA A 183 -3.01 4.16 17.61
N MET A 184 -2.12 3.44 16.93
CA MET A 184 -2.12 3.26 15.48
C MET A 184 -3.46 2.73 14.95
N LEU A 185 -3.95 1.63 15.51
CA LEU A 185 -5.18 0.94 15.08
C LEU A 185 -6.48 1.73 15.33
N CYS A 186 -6.43 2.84 16.08
CA CYS A 186 -7.63 3.53 16.57
C CYS A 186 -7.72 4.99 16.15
N THR A 187 -6.65 5.79 16.30
CA THR A 187 -6.69 7.22 15.94
C THR A 187 -5.42 7.74 15.26
N ARG A 188 -4.36 6.93 15.15
CA ARG A 188 -3.04 7.35 14.65
C ARG A 188 -2.57 6.55 13.43
N PRO A 189 -3.31 6.60 12.29
CA PRO A 189 -2.89 5.92 11.05
C PRO A 189 -1.54 6.45 10.53
N ASP A 190 -1.16 7.67 10.92
CA ASP A 190 0.09 8.35 10.56
C ASP A 190 1.38 7.70 11.09
N ILE A 191 1.28 6.75 12.02
CA ILE A 191 2.42 5.96 12.50
C ILE A 191 2.41 4.51 11.98
N ALA A 192 1.55 4.18 11.01
CA ALA A 192 1.37 2.81 10.54
C ALA A 192 2.66 2.15 10.04
N HIS A 193 3.33 2.78 9.08
CA HIS A 193 4.57 2.26 8.51
C HIS A 193 5.69 2.08 9.56
N VAL A 194 5.96 3.08 10.39
CA VAL A 194 7.02 2.98 11.41
C VAL A 194 6.75 1.89 12.47
N VAL A 195 5.49 1.60 12.75
CA VAL A 195 5.08 0.50 13.64
C VAL A 195 5.25 -0.84 12.93
N SER A 196 4.91 -0.94 11.64
CA SER A 196 5.15 -2.16 10.85
C SER A 196 6.64 -2.53 10.86
N LEU A 197 7.54 -1.58 10.60
CA LEU A 197 8.99 -1.78 10.66
C LEU A 197 9.47 -2.21 12.05
N THR A 198 9.14 -1.44 13.09
CA THR A 198 9.62 -1.74 14.46
C THR A 198 9.03 -3.03 15.02
N SER A 199 7.85 -3.47 14.55
CA SER A 199 7.24 -4.72 15.00
C SER A 199 8.00 -5.99 14.58
N ARG A 200 8.78 -5.95 13.49
CA ARG A 200 9.52 -7.12 12.95
C ARG A 200 10.57 -7.66 13.92
N TYR A 201 11.11 -6.78 14.77
CA TYR A 201 12.21 -7.09 15.69
C TYR A 201 11.77 -7.40 17.11
N GLN A 202 10.50 -7.76 17.35
CA GLN A 202 9.99 -8.04 18.70
C GLN A 202 10.65 -9.24 19.40
N SER A 203 11.19 -10.20 18.66
CA SER A 203 11.80 -11.42 19.21
C SER A 203 13.27 -11.27 19.65
N ASP A 204 14.06 -10.45 18.95
CA ASP A 204 15.46 -10.16 19.29
C ASP A 204 15.78 -8.67 19.02
N PRO A 205 15.20 -7.73 19.80
CA PRO A 205 15.40 -6.31 19.59
C PRO A 205 16.79 -5.86 20.05
N GLY A 206 17.41 -4.93 19.31
CA GLY A 206 18.62 -4.23 19.72
C GLY A 206 18.41 -2.76 20.07
N MET A 207 19.49 -2.07 20.43
CA MET A 207 19.44 -0.69 20.91
C MET A 207 19.00 0.34 19.85
N GLU A 208 19.28 0.07 18.57
CA GLU A 208 18.80 0.90 17.46
C GLU A 208 17.29 0.75 17.25
N HIS A 209 16.76 -0.48 17.33
CA HIS A 209 15.32 -0.75 17.31
C HIS A 209 14.62 -0.03 18.47
N TRP A 210 15.16 -0.10 19.69
CA TRP A 210 14.61 0.63 20.83
C TRP A 210 14.68 2.16 20.64
N THR A 211 15.71 2.66 19.98
CA THR A 211 15.85 4.09 19.66
C THR A 211 14.83 4.57 18.63
N ALA A 212 14.49 3.73 17.64
CA ALA A 212 13.35 3.99 16.75
C ALA A 212 12.03 4.06 17.53
N VAL A 213 11.72 3.08 18.39
CA VAL A 213 10.50 3.08 19.23
C VAL A 213 10.40 4.32 20.12
N LYS A 214 11.51 4.74 20.74
CA LYS A 214 11.57 6.01 21.50
C LYS A 214 11.29 7.23 20.61
N ASN A 215 11.72 7.25 19.35
CA ASN A 215 11.42 8.37 18.45
C ASN A 215 9.94 8.42 18.06
N ILE A 216 9.27 7.29 17.87
CA ILE A 216 7.81 7.23 17.69
C ILE A 216 7.10 7.82 18.92
N LEU A 217 7.53 7.48 20.15
CA LEU A 217 6.97 8.06 21.37
C LEU A 217 7.20 9.58 21.47
N LYS A 218 8.39 10.09 21.09
CA LYS A 218 8.65 11.55 21.02
C LYS A 218 7.73 12.26 20.04
N TYR A 219 7.45 11.63 18.89
CA TYR A 219 6.54 12.15 17.87
C TYR A 219 5.09 12.13 18.38
N LEU A 220 4.65 11.04 19.01
CA LEU A 220 3.35 10.96 19.69
C LEU A 220 3.21 12.05 20.77
N LYS A 221 4.24 12.32 21.58
CA LYS A 221 4.25 13.45 22.55
C LYS A 221 4.03 14.82 21.88
N ARG A 222 4.55 15.03 20.67
CA ARG A 222 4.33 16.28 19.91
C ARG A 222 2.89 16.42 19.42
N THR A 223 2.29 15.29 19.03
CA THR A 223 1.06 15.19 18.25
C THR A 223 -0.11 14.63 19.05
N LYS A 224 0.01 14.51 20.37
CA LYS A 224 -0.97 13.81 21.21
C LYS A 224 -2.37 14.44 21.21
N ASP A 225 -2.42 15.73 20.93
CA ASP A 225 -3.64 16.54 20.88
C ASP A 225 -4.23 16.63 19.46
N MET A 226 -3.78 15.78 18.53
CA MET A 226 -4.42 15.61 17.21
C MET A 226 -5.68 14.76 17.30
N PHE A 227 -6.56 14.94 16.32
CA PHE A 227 -7.86 14.29 16.20
C PHE A 227 -8.00 13.65 14.83
N LEU A 228 -8.68 12.49 14.80
CA LEU A 228 -9.17 11.90 13.56
C LEU A 228 -10.61 12.38 13.34
N CYS A 229 -10.82 13.28 12.38
CA CYS A 229 -12.07 14.03 12.20
C CYS A 229 -12.85 13.54 10.98
N TYR A 230 -13.98 12.89 11.23
CA TYR A 230 -14.94 12.44 10.21
C TYR A 230 -16.04 13.48 10.02
N GLY A 231 -16.50 13.70 8.78
CA GLY A 231 -17.76 14.37 8.48
C GLY A 231 -17.63 15.54 7.52
N GLY A 232 -18.56 16.49 7.62
CA GLY A 232 -18.73 17.61 6.69
C GLY A 232 -20.11 17.59 6.02
N ASP A 233 -20.24 18.34 4.93
CA ASP A 233 -21.53 18.66 4.32
C ASP A 233 -22.06 17.52 3.40
N GLN A 234 -21.15 16.70 2.86
CA GLN A 234 -21.46 15.57 1.99
C GLN A 234 -22.04 14.36 2.77
N GLU A 235 -22.68 13.44 2.04
CA GLU A 235 -23.04 12.10 2.54
C GLU A 235 -21.77 11.27 2.85
N LEU A 236 -21.91 10.04 3.35
CA LEU A 236 -20.77 9.16 3.60
C LEU A 236 -20.12 8.72 2.26
N VAL A 237 -18.98 9.32 1.94
CA VAL A 237 -18.11 8.95 0.83
C VAL A 237 -16.91 8.18 1.37
N VAL A 238 -16.59 7.08 0.70
CA VAL A 238 -15.44 6.22 1.03
C VAL A 238 -14.54 6.11 -0.19
N ASN A 239 -13.29 6.53 -0.06
CA ASN A 239 -12.27 6.42 -1.11
C ASN A 239 -11.14 5.51 -0.62
N GLY A 240 -10.82 4.46 -1.38
CA GLY A 240 -9.64 3.63 -1.15
C GLY A 240 -8.41 4.18 -1.87
N TYR A 241 -7.24 4.03 -1.28
CA TYR A 241 -5.95 4.27 -1.91
C TYR A 241 -5.08 3.05 -1.68
N THR A 242 -4.37 2.59 -2.70
CA THR A 242 -3.44 1.45 -2.63
C THR A 242 -2.09 1.86 -3.20
N ASP A 243 -1.03 1.24 -2.67
CA ASP A 243 0.35 1.54 -2.98
C ASP A 243 1.22 0.34 -2.59
N ALA A 244 2.35 0.14 -3.27
CA ALA A 244 3.30 -0.90 -2.94
C ALA A 244 4.75 -0.47 -3.12
N SER A 245 5.66 -1.19 -2.46
CA SER A 245 7.08 -1.01 -2.66
C SER A 245 7.81 -2.33 -2.73
N TRP A 246 8.59 -2.48 -3.79
CA TRP A 246 9.39 -3.67 -4.06
C TRP A 246 10.66 -3.70 -3.21
N ASN A 247 11.04 -4.89 -2.74
CA ASN A 247 12.33 -5.18 -2.08
C ASN A 247 12.68 -4.21 -0.93
N THR A 248 11.69 -3.92 -0.07
CA THR A 248 11.81 -2.96 1.04
C THR A 248 12.47 -3.49 2.30
N ASP A 249 12.42 -4.82 2.52
CA ASP A 249 13.01 -5.43 3.71
C ASP A 249 14.50 -5.79 3.43
N PRO A 250 15.47 -5.19 4.16
CA PRO A 250 16.89 -5.47 3.94
C PRO A 250 17.32 -6.86 4.43
N ASP A 251 16.51 -7.53 5.27
CA ASP A 251 16.87 -8.80 5.89
C ASP A 251 16.32 -10.03 5.15
N ASP A 252 15.22 -9.88 4.39
CA ASP A 252 14.60 -10.97 3.63
C ASP A 252 14.02 -10.58 2.26
N SER A 253 14.37 -9.39 1.76
CA SER A 253 14.01 -8.87 0.43
C SER A 253 12.51 -8.80 0.13
N LYS A 254 11.66 -8.79 1.17
CA LYS A 254 10.22 -8.70 1.01
C LYS A 254 9.77 -7.32 0.54
N SER A 255 8.73 -7.37 -0.27
CA SER A 255 8.01 -6.18 -0.72
C SER A 255 6.91 -5.85 0.28
N GLN A 256 6.52 -4.59 0.36
CA GLN A 256 5.40 -4.14 1.19
C GLN A 256 4.22 -3.73 0.30
N SER A 257 3.03 -4.20 0.65
CA SER A 257 1.75 -3.68 0.13
C SER A 257 1.04 -2.90 1.24
N GLY A 258 0.30 -1.86 0.85
CA GLY A 258 -0.51 -1.08 1.77
C GLY A 258 -1.75 -0.50 1.10
N TYR A 259 -2.80 -0.31 1.90
CA TYR A 259 -3.96 0.47 1.49
C TYR A 259 -4.54 1.29 2.65
N VAL A 260 -5.23 2.37 2.31
CA VAL A 260 -5.94 3.24 3.27
C VAL A 260 -7.28 3.66 2.71
N PHE A 261 -8.30 3.63 3.56
CA PHE A 261 -9.62 4.15 3.20
C PHE A 261 -9.86 5.49 3.88
N ILE A 262 -10.26 6.51 3.14
CA ILE A 262 -10.65 7.81 3.69
C ILE A 262 -12.17 7.89 3.69
N LEU A 263 -12.74 8.05 4.89
CA LEU A 263 -14.18 8.22 5.13
C LEU A 263 -14.42 9.67 5.55
N ASN A 264 -15.11 10.45 4.73
CA ASN A 264 -15.40 11.88 4.95
C ASN A 264 -14.24 12.67 5.59
N GLY A 265 -13.08 12.64 4.92
CA GLY A 265 -11.87 13.37 5.32
C GLY A 265 -10.96 12.70 6.35
N ALA A 266 -11.41 11.63 7.04
CA ALA A 266 -10.59 10.90 8.01
C ALA A 266 -10.12 9.54 7.48
N ALA A 267 -8.81 9.29 7.62
CA ALA A 267 -8.19 8.02 7.26
C ALA A 267 -8.51 6.90 8.26
N LYS A 268 -9.09 5.82 7.75
CA LYS A 268 -9.15 4.50 8.38
C LYS A 268 -8.08 3.63 7.72
N LEU A 269 -7.02 3.35 8.48
CA LEU A 269 -5.89 2.54 8.04
C LEU A 269 -6.35 1.15 7.57
N GLY A 270 -5.93 0.75 6.36
CA GLY A 270 -5.99 -0.62 5.87
C GLY A 270 -4.75 -1.41 6.25
N LYS A 271 -4.67 -2.66 5.82
CA LYS A 271 -3.58 -3.56 6.20
C LYS A 271 -2.27 -3.12 5.51
N LEU A 272 -1.15 -3.30 6.21
CA LEU A 272 0.21 -3.19 5.68
C LEU A 272 0.83 -4.58 5.82
N GLU A 273 1.13 -5.24 4.71
CA GLU A 273 1.66 -6.61 4.71
C GLU A 273 3.02 -6.72 4.01
N ALA A 274 3.82 -7.68 4.48
CA ALA A 274 5.06 -8.08 3.82
C ALA A 274 4.77 -9.26 2.89
N VAL A 275 4.79 -9.00 1.59
CA VAL A 275 4.50 -10.00 0.54
C VAL A 275 5.76 -10.83 0.28
N HIS A 276 5.65 -12.14 0.45
CA HIS A 276 6.69 -13.10 0.04
C HIS A 276 6.65 -13.35 -1.47
N GLY A 277 7.81 -13.25 -2.12
CA GLY A 277 8.19 -14.07 -3.28
C GLY A 277 7.39 -13.88 -4.57
N GLY A 278 8.04 -13.37 -5.60
CA GLY A 278 7.51 -13.33 -6.96
C GLY A 278 7.91 -12.03 -7.65
N GLU A 279 8.66 -12.19 -8.72
CA GLU A 279 9.18 -11.16 -9.63
C GLU A 279 8.10 -10.15 -10.10
N VAL A 280 8.56 -9.02 -10.66
CA VAL A 280 7.80 -7.82 -11.12
C VAL A 280 7.28 -6.85 -10.04
N PHE A 281 7.63 -5.56 -10.21
CA PHE A 281 7.01 -4.42 -9.49
C PHE A 281 5.49 -4.35 -9.69
N ASN A 282 5.03 -4.41 -10.94
CA ASN A 282 3.60 -4.36 -11.33
C ASN A 282 2.74 -5.44 -10.63
N ARG A 283 3.31 -6.60 -10.31
CA ARG A 283 2.60 -7.71 -9.68
C ARG A 283 2.21 -7.39 -8.23
N ILE A 284 3.04 -6.63 -7.52
CA ILE A 284 2.83 -6.31 -6.10
C ILE A 284 1.80 -5.19 -5.95
N GLU A 285 1.82 -4.19 -6.85
CA GLU A 285 0.77 -3.17 -6.96
C GLU A 285 -0.60 -3.77 -7.23
N TYR A 286 -0.67 -4.74 -8.15
CA TYR A 286 -1.91 -5.46 -8.43
C TYR A 286 -2.39 -6.29 -7.22
N ILE A 287 -1.48 -6.93 -6.48
CA ILE A 287 -1.82 -7.63 -5.22
C ILE A 287 -2.36 -6.65 -4.18
N ALA A 288 -1.71 -5.49 -4.00
CA ALA A 288 -2.16 -4.44 -3.08
C ALA A 288 -3.57 -3.94 -3.45
N ALA A 289 -3.84 -3.72 -4.74
CA ALA A 289 -5.15 -3.35 -5.26
C ALA A 289 -6.22 -4.44 -5.03
N SER A 290 -5.86 -5.72 -5.13
CA SER A 290 -6.75 -6.86 -4.88
C SER A 290 -7.09 -7.02 -3.38
N GLU A 291 -6.10 -6.86 -2.50
CA GLU A 291 -6.28 -6.83 -1.03
C GLU A 291 -7.17 -5.64 -0.62
N ALA A 292 -6.91 -4.46 -1.16
CA ALA A 292 -7.76 -3.28 -0.98
C ALA A 292 -9.19 -3.52 -1.48
N SER A 293 -9.36 -4.12 -2.66
CA SER A 293 -10.67 -4.43 -3.25
C SER A 293 -11.49 -5.38 -2.36
N SER A 294 -10.85 -6.34 -1.69
CA SER A 294 -11.53 -7.30 -0.82
C SER A 294 -12.08 -6.64 0.46
N GLU A 295 -11.30 -5.74 1.09
CA GLU A 295 -11.80 -4.91 2.19
C GLU A 295 -12.85 -3.89 1.73
N ALA A 296 -12.72 -3.34 0.51
CA ALA A 296 -13.72 -2.47 -0.08
C ALA A 296 -15.07 -3.18 -0.29
N VAL A 297 -15.06 -4.43 -0.77
CA VAL A 297 -16.26 -5.27 -0.89
C VAL A 297 -16.89 -5.53 0.47
N TRP A 298 -16.11 -5.92 1.49
CA TRP A 298 -16.63 -6.09 2.85
C TRP A 298 -17.24 -4.79 3.39
N MET A 299 -16.54 -3.67 3.25
CA MET A 299 -16.97 -2.38 3.78
C MET A 299 -18.20 -1.83 3.04
N LYS A 300 -18.31 -2.04 1.72
CA LYS A 300 -19.51 -1.71 0.94
C LYS A 300 -20.70 -2.56 1.39
N ARG A 301 -20.55 -3.88 1.50
CA ARG A 301 -21.60 -4.79 2.02
C ARG A 301 -22.08 -4.33 3.40
N PHE A 302 -21.16 -3.98 4.30
CA PHE A 302 -21.48 -3.46 5.63
C PHE A 302 -22.25 -2.13 5.58
N ILE A 303 -21.82 -1.14 4.80
CA ILE A 303 -22.51 0.17 4.71
C ILE A 303 -23.91 0.02 4.09
N VAL A 304 -24.07 -0.85 3.08
CA VAL A 304 -25.39 -1.19 2.50
C VAL A 304 -26.29 -1.83 3.55
N GLU A 305 -25.78 -2.77 4.36
CA GLU A 305 -26.53 -3.42 5.45
C GLU A 305 -27.02 -2.42 6.52
N LEU A 306 -26.23 -1.38 6.83
CA LEU A 306 -26.67 -0.28 7.70
C LEU A 306 -27.92 0.43 7.16
N GLY A 307 -28.09 0.51 5.83
CA GLY A 307 -29.33 0.99 5.19
C GLY A 307 -29.74 2.42 5.56
N VAL A 308 -28.77 3.27 5.89
CA VAL A 308 -28.95 4.70 6.23
C VAL A 308 -28.06 5.62 5.38
N VAL A 309 -27.46 5.07 4.31
CA VAL A 309 -26.59 5.78 3.37
C VAL A 309 -27.09 5.44 1.96
N PRO A 310 -27.93 6.28 1.33
CA PRO A 310 -28.40 6.09 -0.04
C PRO A 310 -27.30 5.80 -1.06
N SER A 311 -26.17 6.53 -1.04
CA SER A 311 -25.03 6.32 -1.92
C SER A 311 -24.25 5.01 -1.70
N ALA A 312 -24.63 4.18 -0.72
CA ALA A 312 -23.92 2.92 -0.44
C ALA A 312 -23.97 1.91 -1.59
N LEU A 313 -24.92 2.07 -2.52
CA LEU A 313 -25.04 1.25 -3.72
C LEU A 313 -24.02 1.65 -4.80
N ASP A 314 -23.48 2.87 -4.76
CA ASP A 314 -22.54 3.39 -5.76
C ASP A 314 -21.19 2.64 -5.72
N PRO A 315 -20.45 2.55 -6.83
CA PRO A 315 -19.11 1.95 -6.84
C PRO A 315 -18.16 2.65 -5.85
N LEU A 316 -17.41 1.86 -5.07
CA LEU A 316 -16.37 2.40 -4.19
C LEU A 316 -15.11 2.62 -5.02
N ILE A 317 -14.62 3.87 -5.09
CA ILE A 317 -13.45 4.22 -5.88
C ILE A 317 -12.16 3.85 -5.13
N ILE A 318 -11.30 3.05 -5.77
CA ILE A 318 -9.94 2.76 -5.31
C ILE A 318 -8.95 3.42 -6.25
N TYR A 319 -8.08 4.27 -5.71
CA TYR A 319 -7.00 4.92 -6.43
C TYR A 319 -5.71 4.10 -6.31
N CYS A 320 -5.13 3.75 -7.46
CA CYS A 320 -3.79 3.23 -7.64
C CYS A 320 -3.06 4.19 -8.60
N ASP A 321 -1.74 4.32 -8.50
CA ASP A 321 -0.92 5.13 -9.42
C ASP A 321 -0.13 4.28 -10.45
N ASN A 322 -0.07 2.96 -10.28
CA ASN A 322 0.52 2.04 -11.24
C ASN A 322 -0.43 1.77 -12.42
N MET A 323 -0.10 2.33 -13.59
CA MET A 323 -0.86 2.14 -14.84
C MET A 323 -0.96 0.69 -15.32
N GLY A 324 0.02 -0.16 -15.03
CA GLY A 324 -0.02 -1.59 -15.37
C GLY A 324 -1.01 -2.35 -14.50
N ALA A 325 -1.04 -2.09 -13.18
CA ALA A 325 -2.04 -2.65 -12.28
C ALA A 325 -3.46 -2.21 -12.66
N ILE A 326 -3.64 -0.94 -13.07
CA ILE A 326 -4.92 -0.42 -13.59
C ILE A 326 -5.33 -1.15 -14.88
N ALA A 327 -4.41 -1.30 -15.84
CA ALA A 327 -4.70 -1.99 -17.11
C ALA A 327 -5.12 -3.44 -16.88
N ASN A 328 -4.39 -4.19 -16.05
CA ASN A 328 -4.71 -5.56 -15.69
C ASN A 328 -6.05 -5.69 -14.94
N ALA A 329 -6.45 -4.67 -14.18
CA ALA A 329 -7.75 -4.64 -13.51
C ALA A 329 -8.92 -4.28 -14.44
N GLN A 330 -8.64 -3.73 -15.64
CA GLN A 330 -9.63 -3.33 -16.64
C GLN A 330 -9.74 -4.32 -17.81
N GLU A 331 -9.00 -5.43 -17.80
CA GLU A 331 -9.00 -6.35 -18.93
C GLU A 331 -10.32 -7.17 -19.01
N PRO A 332 -11.12 -7.02 -20.08
CA PRO A 332 -12.48 -7.58 -20.14
C PRO A 332 -12.51 -9.09 -20.42
N SER A 333 -11.35 -9.74 -20.62
CA SER A 333 -11.22 -11.16 -21.00
C SER A 333 -11.72 -12.14 -19.93
N LEU A 334 -11.96 -11.66 -18.70
CA LEU A 334 -12.32 -12.46 -17.53
C LEU A 334 -13.72 -12.15 -16.97
N GLU A 335 -14.39 -11.10 -17.44
CA GLU A 335 -15.46 -10.43 -16.66
C GLU A 335 -16.76 -11.26 -16.55
N SER A 336 -17.31 -11.81 -17.64
CA SER A 336 -18.63 -12.48 -17.60
C SER A 336 -18.64 -13.82 -16.86
N ASP A 337 -17.54 -14.56 -16.93
CA ASP A 337 -17.48 -15.95 -16.47
C ASP A 337 -16.92 -16.06 -15.05
N LEU A 338 -16.04 -15.13 -14.66
CA LEU A 338 -15.67 -14.96 -13.25
C LEU A 338 -16.82 -14.39 -12.43
N GLN A 339 -17.55 -13.38 -12.93
CA GLN A 339 -18.63 -12.77 -12.14
C GLN A 339 -19.74 -13.78 -11.81
N LYS A 340 -20.10 -14.65 -12.76
CA LYS A 340 -21.03 -15.79 -12.54
C LYS A 340 -20.44 -16.88 -11.62
N ARG A 341 -19.13 -17.14 -11.66
CA ARG A 341 -18.49 -18.07 -10.70
C ARG A 341 -18.50 -17.53 -9.28
N PHE A 342 -18.33 -16.23 -9.10
CA PHE A 342 -18.08 -15.60 -7.80
C PHE A 342 -19.32 -15.10 -7.06
N GLU A 343 -20.51 -15.10 -7.68
CA GLU A 343 -21.78 -14.70 -7.03
C GLU A 343 -22.14 -15.51 -5.77
N HIS A 344 -21.56 -16.70 -5.56
CA HIS A 344 -21.86 -17.59 -4.43
C HIS A 344 -20.64 -17.94 -3.56
N HIS A 345 -19.49 -17.31 -3.78
CA HIS A 345 -18.25 -17.64 -3.05
C HIS A 345 -18.04 -16.76 -1.80
N ASP A 346 -17.49 -17.38 -0.75
CA ASP A 346 -16.99 -16.67 0.44
C ASP A 346 -15.74 -15.85 0.07
N PRO A 347 -15.52 -14.65 0.67
CA PRO A 347 -14.38 -13.80 0.33
C PRO A 347 -13.00 -14.48 0.45
N HIS A 348 -12.84 -15.48 1.31
CA HIS A 348 -11.58 -16.23 1.44
C HIS A 348 -11.29 -17.12 0.22
N GLU A 349 -12.28 -17.90 -0.23
CA GLU A 349 -12.09 -18.76 -1.41
C GLU A 349 -12.03 -17.93 -2.70
N LEU A 350 -12.79 -16.84 -2.78
CA LEU A 350 -12.72 -15.86 -3.87
C LEU A 350 -11.29 -15.31 -4.04
N MET A 351 -10.65 -14.87 -2.95
CA MET A 351 -9.25 -14.39 -2.98
C MET A 351 -8.27 -15.47 -3.48
N LYS A 352 -8.47 -16.72 -3.06
CA LYS A 352 -7.61 -17.86 -3.38
C LYS A 352 -7.75 -18.31 -4.84
N GLU A 353 -8.97 -18.35 -5.38
CA GLU A 353 -9.19 -18.64 -6.82
C GLU A 353 -8.68 -17.50 -7.70
N LEU A 354 -9.00 -16.23 -7.39
CA LEU A 354 -8.49 -15.08 -8.15
C LEU A 354 -6.96 -15.10 -8.20
N LYS A 355 -6.29 -15.32 -7.06
CA LYS A 355 -4.82 -15.45 -7.02
C LYS A 355 -4.30 -16.53 -7.97
N THR A 356 -4.96 -17.69 -8.01
CA THR A 356 -4.58 -18.82 -8.88
C THR A 356 -4.76 -18.49 -10.37
N ILE A 357 -5.83 -17.76 -10.71
CA ILE A 357 -6.16 -17.36 -12.09
C ILE A 357 -5.16 -16.32 -12.60
N PHE A 358 -4.85 -15.29 -11.81
CA PHE A 358 -3.84 -14.29 -12.20
C PHE A 358 -2.41 -14.86 -12.20
N GLU A 359 -2.12 -15.86 -11.36
CA GLU A 359 -0.86 -16.61 -11.42
C GLU A 359 -0.70 -17.41 -12.71
N THR A 360 -1.76 -18.06 -13.19
CA THR A 360 -1.72 -18.81 -14.46
C THR A 360 -1.70 -17.89 -15.67
N HIS A 361 -2.45 -16.77 -15.67
CA HIS A 361 -2.42 -15.81 -16.78
C HIS A 361 -1.05 -15.16 -16.95
N ALA A 362 -0.45 -14.64 -15.87
CA ALA A 362 0.88 -14.03 -15.91
C ALA A 362 1.98 -15.01 -16.40
N ALA A 363 1.86 -16.30 -16.05
CA ALA A 363 2.78 -17.32 -16.54
C ALA A 363 2.68 -17.54 -18.06
N VAL A 364 1.46 -17.47 -18.63
CA VAL A 364 1.23 -17.56 -20.08
C VAL A 364 1.76 -16.33 -20.80
N GLU A 365 1.49 -15.11 -20.29
CA GLU A 365 2.03 -13.88 -20.87
C GLU A 365 3.57 -13.84 -20.88
N CYS A 366 4.20 -14.25 -19.76
CA CYS A 366 5.65 -14.38 -19.68
C CYS A 366 6.20 -15.37 -20.72
N TYR A 367 5.53 -16.50 -20.93
CA TYR A 367 5.90 -17.47 -21.97
C TYR A 367 5.79 -16.87 -23.37
N GLU A 368 4.70 -16.17 -23.69
CA GLU A 368 4.50 -15.57 -25.01
C GLU A 368 5.45 -14.41 -25.30
N ALA A 369 5.66 -13.50 -24.34
CA ALA A 369 6.62 -12.41 -24.46
C ALA A 369 8.06 -12.93 -24.62
N SER A 370 8.41 -14.00 -23.88
CA SER A 370 9.70 -14.68 -23.99
C SER A 370 9.86 -15.31 -25.38
N LYS A 371 8.84 -16.05 -25.85
CA LYS A 371 8.81 -16.64 -27.19
C LYS A 371 9.03 -15.59 -28.28
N GLN A 372 8.34 -14.45 -28.23
CA GLN A 372 8.52 -13.35 -29.19
C GLN A 372 9.95 -12.78 -29.18
N PHE A 373 10.55 -12.57 -28.01
CA PHE A 373 11.93 -12.08 -27.89
C PHE A 373 12.97 -13.08 -28.43
N PHE A 374 12.78 -14.38 -28.16
CA PHE A 374 13.69 -15.43 -28.63
C PHE A 374 13.43 -15.87 -30.08
N SER A 375 12.27 -15.57 -30.68
CA SER A 375 11.97 -15.84 -32.09
C SER A 375 12.19 -14.63 -33.02
N CYS A 376 12.40 -13.42 -32.49
CA CYS A 376 12.69 -12.24 -33.30
C CYS A 376 14.06 -12.35 -33.99
N MET A 377 14.06 -12.30 -35.33
CA MET A 377 15.22 -12.43 -36.21
C MET A 377 15.17 -11.32 -37.28
N MET A 378 16.32 -10.80 -37.68
CA MET A 378 16.41 -9.74 -38.69
C MET A 378 16.45 -10.32 -40.10
N GLU A 379 15.60 -9.81 -41.00
CA GLU A 379 15.58 -10.22 -42.41
C GLU A 379 16.76 -9.64 -43.21
N GLU A 380 17.20 -10.37 -44.24
CA GLU A 380 18.34 -9.97 -45.08
C GLU A 380 18.06 -8.63 -45.78
N GLY A 381 18.92 -7.62 -45.54
CA GLY A 381 18.79 -6.28 -46.14
C GLY A 381 17.81 -5.32 -45.44
N SER A 382 17.09 -5.77 -44.41
CA SER A 382 16.24 -4.91 -43.56
C SER A 382 17.07 -3.92 -42.71
N SER A 383 16.43 -2.92 -42.09
CA SER A 383 17.18 -1.93 -41.28
C SER A 383 17.51 -2.44 -39.88
N VAL A 384 18.79 -2.34 -39.51
CA VAL A 384 19.26 -2.56 -38.13
C VAL A 384 18.51 -1.67 -37.13
N SER A 385 18.07 -0.48 -37.54
CA SER A 385 17.33 0.44 -36.64
C SER A 385 15.96 -0.10 -36.26
N GLU A 386 15.25 -0.69 -37.22
CA GLU A 386 13.89 -1.21 -37.03
C GLU A 386 13.92 -2.52 -36.23
N HIS A 387 14.85 -3.42 -36.56
CA HIS A 387 15.07 -4.65 -35.81
C HIS A 387 15.47 -4.38 -34.35
N MET A 388 16.39 -3.44 -34.11
CA MET A 388 16.78 -3.06 -32.75
C MET A 388 15.62 -2.42 -31.97
N LEU A 389 14.72 -1.69 -32.64
CA LEU A 389 13.52 -1.14 -32.00
C LEU A 389 12.53 -2.26 -31.61
N ALA A 390 12.32 -3.26 -32.48
CA ALA A 390 11.50 -4.43 -32.16
C ALA A 390 12.10 -5.24 -31.00
N MET A 391 13.39 -5.56 -31.05
CA MET A 391 14.11 -6.28 -30.00
C MET A 391 14.08 -5.55 -28.65
N THR A 392 14.26 -4.23 -28.63
CA THR A 392 14.16 -3.43 -27.39
C THR A 392 12.71 -3.29 -26.91
N GLY A 393 11.72 -3.29 -27.81
CA GLY A 393 10.30 -3.37 -27.47
C GLY A 393 9.93 -4.68 -26.77
N HIS A 394 10.36 -5.82 -27.31
CA HIS A 394 10.15 -7.14 -26.68
C HIS A 394 10.92 -7.28 -25.36
N ALA A 395 12.16 -6.81 -25.28
CA ALA A 395 12.93 -6.76 -24.04
C ALA A 395 12.24 -5.87 -22.98
N LYS A 396 11.64 -4.75 -23.39
CA LYS A 396 10.84 -3.90 -22.50
C LYS A 396 9.57 -4.61 -22.04
N LYS A 397 8.81 -5.28 -22.91
CA LYS A 397 7.63 -6.07 -22.51
C LYS A 397 8.01 -7.14 -21.46
N LEU A 398 9.17 -7.80 -21.63
CA LEU A 398 9.71 -8.73 -20.64
C LEU A 398 10.10 -8.05 -19.32
N SER A 399 10.67 -6.84 -19.37
CA SER A 399 10.97 -6.04 -18.16
C SER A 399 9.71 -5.52 -17.46
N ASP A 400 8.65 -5.20 -18.21
CA ASP A 400 7.34 -4.80 -17.67
C ASP A 400 6.61 -6.01 -17.04
N LEU A 401 6.92 -7.23 -17.52
CA LEU A 401 6.65 -8.53 -16.90
C LEU A 401 7.79 -9.00 -15.95
N GLY A 402 8.68 -8.09 -15.54
CA GLY A 402 9.69 -8.25 -14.48
C GLY A 402 10.82 -9.25 -14.74
N ILE A 403 10.92 -9.81 -15.95
CA ILE A 403 12.06 -10.60 -16.40
C ILE A 403 13.16 -9.63 -16.83
N VAL A 404 14.09 -9.35 -15.91
CA VAL A 404 15.26 -8.49 -16.21
C VAL A 404 16.26 -9.26 -17.05
N ILE A 405 16.42 -8.88 -18.32
CA ILE A 405 17.41 -9.46 -19.24
C ILE A 405 18.78 -8.83 -18.95
N PRO A 406 19.82 -9.58 -18.55
CA PRO A 406 21.15 -9.02 -18.33
C PRO A 406 21.75 -8.46 -19.63
N ASN A 407 22.44 -7.32 -19.59
CA ASN A 407 22.98 -6.66 -20.80
C ASN A 407 23.79 -7.62 -21.69
N ARG A 408 24.62 -8.49 -21.10
CA ARG A 408 25.39 -9.52 -21.81
C ARG A 408 24.50 -10.53 -22.57
N LEU A 409 23.37 -10.93 -21.99
CA LEU A 409 22.41 -11.82 -22.64
C LEU A 409 21.66 -11.08 -23.77
N GLY A 410 21.28 -9.83 -23.56
CA GLY A 410 20.69 -8.97 -24.59
C GLY A 410 21.62 -8.79 -25.79
N ILE A 411 22.90 -8.49 -25.56
CA ILE A 411 23.95 -8.38 -26.59
C ILE A 411 24.11 -9.69 -27.36
N ASN A 412 24.25 -10.82 -26.66
CA ASN A 412 24.36 -12.13 -27.29
C ASN A 412 23.13 -12.45 -28.14
N ARG A 413 21.92 -12.14 -27.67
CA ARG A 413 20.68 -12.35 -28.41
C ARG A 413 20.62 -11.47 -29.66
N VAL A 414 21.01 -10.20 -29.58
CA VAL A 414 21.12 -9.31 -30.75
C VAL A 414 22.07 -9.91 -31.78
N LEU A 415 23.28 -10.32 -31.39
CA LEU A 415 24.26 -10.93 -32.31
C LEU A 415 23.75 -12.23 -32.95
N GLN A 416 22.99 -13.06 -32.21
CA GLN A 416 22.34 -14.28 -32.72
C GLN A 416 21.16 -14.00 -33.66
N SER A 417 20.52 -12.83 -33.55
CA SER A 417 19.35 -12.45 -34.37
C SER A 417 19.72 -11.85 -35.73
N LEU A 418 21.00 -11.60 -36.00
CA LEU A 418 21.48 -11.02 -37.25
C LEU A 418 21.58 -12.07 -38.38
N PRO A 419 21.39 -11.65 -39.65
CA PRO A 419 21.45 -12.56 -40.79
C PRO A 419 22.90 -12.87 -41.20
N PRO A 420 23.12 -13.90 -42.05
CA PRO A 420 24.45 -14.36 -42.45
C PRO A 420 25.40 -13.28 -43.02
N SER A 421 24.90 -12.21 -43.64
CA SER A 421 25.73 -11.07 -44.09
C SER A 421 26.54 -10.40 -42.97
N TYR A 422 26.07 -10.46 -41.72
CA TYR A 422 26.76 -9.89 -40.55
C TYR A 422 27.77 -10.86 -39.90
N LYS A 423 27.98 -12.07 -40.45
CA LYS A 423 28.85 -13.10 -39.87
C LYS A 423 30.28 -12.60 -39.60
N ASN A 424 30.87 -11.82 -40.51
CA ASN A 424 32.21 -11.25 -40.34
C ASN A 424 32.27 -10.25 -39.17
N PHE A 425 31.21 -9.45 -39.00
CA PHE A 425 31.07 -8.53 -37.86
C PHE A 425 30.97 -9.30 -36.54
N VAL A 426 30.11 -10.32 -36.46
CA VAL A 426 29.93 -11.14 -35.25
C VAL A 426 31.23 -11.87 -34.86
N MET A 427 31.96 -12.41 -35.84
CA MET A 427 33.26 -13.04 -35.61
C MET A 427 34.30 -12.05 -35.06
N ASN A 428 34.40 -10.85 -35.65
CA ASN A 428 35.33 -9.81 -35.19
C ASN A 428 34.98 -9.31 -33.77
N TYR A 429 33.68 -9.08 -33.50
CA TYR A 429 33.18 -8.66 -32.19
C TYR A 429 33.56 -9.68 -31.09
N ASN A 430 33.37 -10.97 -31.35
CA ASN A 430 33.71 -12.04 -30.42
C ASN A 430 35.23 -12.19 -30.22
N MET A 431 36.04 -12.06 -31.27
CA MET A 431 37.50 -12.14 -31.17
C MET A 431 38.13 -10.97 -30.40
N GLN A 432 37.55 -9.77 -30.49
CA GLN A 432 38.04 -8.60 -29.74
C GLN A 432 37.62 -8.57 -28.27
N ASN A 433 36.83 -9.56 -27.82
CA ASN A 433 36.34 -9.71 -26.43
C ASN A 433 35.72 -8.40 -25.88
N MET A 434 34.92 -7.75 -26.73
CA MET A 434 34.41 -6.40 -26.54
C MET A 434 33.30 -6.37 -25.47
N ASN A 435 33.69 -6.07 -24.23
CA ASN A 435 32.77 -5.70 -23.14
C ASN A 435 32.17 -4.30 -23.41
N LYS A 436 31.23 -4.24 -24.35
CA LYS A 436 30.58 -3.02 -24.85
C LYS A 436 29.12 -2.98 -24.44
N GLU A 437 28.59 -1.78 -24.22
CA GLU A 437 27.18 -1.58 -23.88
C GLU A 437 26.30 -1.58 -25.13
N LEU A 438 25.00 -1.87 -24.95
CA LEU A 438 24.03 -1.99 -26.05
C LEU A 438 24.00 -0.77 -27.01
N PRO A 439 24.13 0.50 -26.56
CA PRO A 439 24.20 1.66 -27.45
C PRO A 439 25.49 1.71 -28.29
N GLU A 440 26.62 1.20 -27.78
CA GLU A 440 27.88 1.13 -28.52
C GLU A 440 27.80 0.05 -29.61
N LEU A 441 27.27 -1.13 -29.28
CA LEU A 441 26.97 -2.18 -30.25
C LEU A 441 26.05 -1.68 -31.37
N PHE A 442 25.02 -0.91 -31.05
CA PHE A 442 24.13 -0.31 -32.04
C PHE A 442 24.85 0.64 -33.01
N GLY A 443 25.74 1.49 -32.49
CA GLY A 443 26.59 2.36 -33.31
C GLY A 443 27.50 1.57 -34.25
N MET A 444 28.09 0.47 -33.76
CA MET A 444 28.92 -0.43 -34.56
C MET A 444 28.12 -1.16 -35.65
N LEU A 445 26.93 -1.68 -35.32
CA LEU A 445 26.05 -2.37 -36.29
C LEU A 445 25.57 -1.41 -37.40
N LYS A 446 25.34 -0.13 -37.09
CA LYS A 446 25.03 0.90 -38.10
C LYS A 446 26.21 1.20 -39.03
N ALA A 447 27.44 1.20 -38.52
CA ALA A 447 28.61 1.32 -39.38
C ALA A 447 28.74 0.11 -40.31
N ALA A 448 28.56 -1.10 -39.78
CA ALA A 448 28.56 -2.34 -40.55
C ALA A 448 27.43 -2.39 -41.60
N GLU A 449 26.21 -1.91 -41.29
CA GLU A 449 25.10 -1.79 -42.24
C GLU A 449 25.49 -0.93 -43.47
N ILE A 450 26.21 0.18 -43.24
CA ILE A 450 26.69 1.06 -44.31
C ILE A 450 27.78 0.37 -45.15
N GLU A 451 28.66 -0.41 -44.53
CA GLU A 451 29.72 -1.15 -45.22
C GLU A 451 29.16 -2.32 -46.04
N ILE A 452 28.26 -3.13 -45.49
CA ILE A 452 27.59 -4.24 -46.17
C ILE A 452 26.72 -3.73 -47.34
N LYS A 453 26.05 -2.58 -47.18
CA LYS A 453 25.32 -1.91 -48.27
C LYS A 453 26.25 -1.36 -49.34
N LYS A 454 27.46 -0.90 -48.99
CA LYS A 454 28.50 -0.53 -49.96
C LYS A 454 29.07 -1.73 -50.70
N GLU A 455 29.34 -2.85 -50.04
CA GLU A 455 29.80 -4.08 -50.72
C GLU A 455 28.75 -4.60 -51.71
N HIS A 456 27.47 -4.62 -51.31
CA HIS A 456 26.37 -4.92 -52.23
C HIS A 456 26.27 -3.92 -53.39
N GLN A 457 26.45 -2.61 -53.14
CA GLN A 457 26.54 -1.62 -54.22
C GLN A 457 27.76 -1.82 -55.12
N VAL A 458 28.94 -2.17 -54.60
CA VAL A 458 30.15 -2.39 -55.41
C VAL A 458 30.02 -3.63 -56.28
N LEU A 459 29.40 -4.70 -55.78
CA LEU A 459 29.02 -5.88 -56.57
C LEU A 459 28.03 -5.54 -57.71
N MET A 460 27.13 -4.57 -57.50
CA MET A 460 26.22 -4.04 -58.53
C MET A 460 26.91 -3.04 -59.49
N VAL A 461 27.82 -2.21 -59.01
CA VAL A 461 28.51 -1.16 -59.79
C VAL A 461 29.59 -1.75 -60.71
N ASN A 462 30.21 -2.88 -60.34
CA ASN A 462 31.07 -3.64 -61.25
C ASN A 462 30.32 -4.17 -62.50
N LYS A 463 28.99 -4.10 -62.57
CA LYS A 463 28.20 -4.40 -63.76
C LYS A 463 27.85 -3.20 -64.65
N THR A 464 28.12 -1.95 -64.25
CA THR A 464 27.78 -0.76 -65.07
C THR A 464 28.80 0.37 -64.97
N THR A 465 29.70 0.43 -65.96
CA THR A 465 30.60 1.59 -66.17
C THR A 465 30.19 2.39 -67.41
N SER A 466 29.86 3.67 -67.24
CA SER A 466 29.96 4.67 -68.32
C SER A 466 30.16 6.10 -67.76
N PHE A 467 30.84 6.95 -68.55
CA PHE A 467 31.39 8.23 -68.13
C PHE A 467 30.41 9.43 -68.30
N LYS A 468 30.48 10.45 -67.41
CA LYS A 468 30.96 11.82 -67.80
C LYS A 468 30.97 12.91 -66.68
N LYS A 469 32.11 13.60 -66.62
CA LYS A 469 32.39 15.05 -66.36
C LYS A 469 31.68 15.87 -65.25
N GLN A 470 32.48 16.18 -64.23
CA GLN A 470 32.78 17.50 -63.61
C GLN A 470 31.81 18.71 -63.71
N GLY A 471 31.53 19.31 -62.53
CA GLY A 471 31.24 20.74 -62.33
C GLY A 471 31.77 21.22 -60.96
N LYS A 472 32.36 22.43 -60.87
CA LYS A 472 33.00 22.99 -59.64
C LYS A 472 32.26 24.22 -59.10
N SER A 473 32.04 24.31 -57.78
CA SER A 473 32.01 25.55 -56.96
C SER A 473 31.84 25.15 -55.47
N LYS A 474 32.78 25.33 -54.51
CA LYS A 474 33.37 26.52 -53.85
C LYS A 474 32.40 27.35 -52.96
N GLY A 475 32.52 27.22 -51.63
CA GLY A 475 31.83 28.07 -50.63
C GLY A 475 32.25 27.81 -49.18
N LYS A 476 33.27 28.55 -48.70
CA LYS A 476 34.02 28.41 -47.43
C LYS A 476 33.24 28.55 -46.10
N PHE A 477 33.79 27.87 -45.07
CA PHE A 477 33.63 28.05 -43.61
C PHE A 477 33.81 29.48 -43.06
N LYS A 478 33.14 29.80 -41.93
CA LYS A 478 33.82 30.14 -40.65
C LYS A 478 32.92 30.11 -39.39
N LYS A 479 33.53 29.75 -38.25
CA LYS A 479 33.06 29.93 -36.84
C LYS A 479 32.97 31.44 -36.52
N GLY A 480 32.26 31.96 -35.50
CA GLY A 480 31.58 31.39 -34.32
C GLY A 480 31.98 32.14 -33.04
N GLY A 481 31.07 32.36 -32.07
CA GLY A 481 31.42 33.04 -30.81
C GLY A 481 30.23 33.27 -29.83
N LYS A 482 30.43 32.95 -28.54
CA LYS A 482 29.52 33.23 -27.41
C LYS A 482 30.24 34.09 -26.36
N LYS A 483 29.50 34.88 -25.57
CA LYS A 483 29.83 35.25 -24.17
C LYS A 483 28.53 35.36 -23.33
N ALA A 484 28.65 35.34 -22.01
CA ALA A 484 27.57 35.15 -21.04
C ALA A 484 27.60 36.18 -19.89
N ALA A 485 26.54 36.24 -19.06
CA ALA A 485 26.46 37.02 -17.81
C ALA A 485 25.42 36.45 -16.82
N THR A 486 25.59 36.74 -15.52
CA THR A 486 24.74 36.37 -14.33
C THR A 486 25.04 37.35 -13.16
N PRO A 487 24.41 37.25 -11.97
CA PRO A 487 23.00 37.44 -11.53
C PRO A 487 22.86 38.68 -10.56
N PRO A 488 21.73 38.94 -9.82
CA PRO A 488 21.67 38.56 -8.37
C PRO A 488 20.29 38.49 -7.59
N MET A 489 20.29 37.72 -6.47
CA MET A 489 19.68 37.91 -5.10
C MET A 489 18.14 37.98 -4.75
N LYS A 490 17.86 37.70 -3.44
CA LYS A 490 16.56 37.53 -2.72
C LYS A 490 16.35 38.57 -1.58
N PRO A 491 15.14 38.65 -0.96
CA PRO A 491 14.97 39.09 0.44
C PRO A 491 14.22 38.09 1.39
N LYS A 492 14.08 38.43 2.69
CA LYS A 492 13.47 37.66 3.82
C LYS A 492 12.54 38.53 4.70
N ASN A 493 11.53 37.92 5.37
CA ASN A 493 10.95 38.16 6.74
C ASN A 493 9.59 37.39 6.88
N GLY A 494 8.88 37.23 8.01
CA GLY A 494 9.03 37.61 9.44
C GLY A 494 8.15 36.69 10.37
N PRO A 495 7.95 36.94 11.69
CA PRO A 495 7.46 35.90 12.64
C PRO A 495 6.04 36.04 13.27
N LYS A 496 5.45 34.86 13.61
CA LYS A 496 4.39 34.53 14.64
C LYS A 496 2.93 35.03 14.38
N PRO A 497 1.85 34.31 14.83
CA PRO A 497 1.64 33.69 16.17
C PRO A 497 1.18 32.20 16.17
N ASP A 498 0.56 31.76 17.27
CA ASP A 498 0.46 30.35 17.73
C ASP A 498 -0.87 29.62 17.42
N ALA A 499 -0.80 28.27 17.44
CA ALA A 499 -1.89 27.31 17.63
C ALA A 499 -3.12 27.34 16.68
N GLU A 500 -2.93 26.95 15.40
CA GLU A 500 -4.04 26.70 14.45
C GLU A 500 -4.05 25.29 13.84
N CYS A 501 -5.24 24.86 13.39
CA CYS A 501 -5.51 23.51 12.89
C CYS A 501 -4.97 23.27 11.46
N TYR A 502 -4.11 22.25 11.31
CA TYR A 502 -3.42 21.91 10.05
C TYR A 502 -4.36 21.63 8.85
N TYR A 503 -5.61 21.23 9.09
CA TYR A 503 -6.57 20.87 8.04
C TYR A 503 -7.36 22.06 7.47
N ALA A 504 -7.42 23.20 8.14
CA ALA A 504 -8.29 24.31 7.74
C ALA A 504 -7.77 25.08 6.51
N ARG A 505 -6.44 25.16 6.33
CA ARG A 505 -5.81 26.06 5.34
C ARG A 505 -5.57 25.47 3.94
N ARG A 506 -6.04 24.25 3.69
CA ARG A 506 -5.76 23.50 2.44
C ARG A 506 -6.87 23.49 1.39
N ARG A 507 -8.01 24.14 1.62
CA ARG A 507 -9.03 24.30 0.58
C ARG A 507 -8.60 25.26 -0.54
N ASP A 508 -7.74 26.24 -0.24
CA ASP A 508 -7.43 27.35 -1.15
C ASP A 508 -6.07 27.24 -1.87
N THR A 509 -5.33 26.15 -1.66
CA THR A 509 -4.14 25.82 -2.45
C THR A 509 -4.23 24.36 -2.89
N GLY A 510 -4.31 24.14 -4.21
CA GLY A 510 -4.55 22.83 -4.85
C GLY A 510 -3.39 21.83 -4.75
N SER A 511 -2.77 21.72 -3.58
CA SER A 511 -1.63 20.86 -3.29
C SER A 511 -2.01 19.82 -2.25
N VAL A 512 -2.84 18.85 -2.67
CA VAL A 512 -3.07 17.61 -1.92
C VAL A 512 -1.70 16.97 -1.66
N ILE A 513 -1.36 16.67 -0.41
CA ILE A 513 -0.24 15.76 -0.13
C ILE A 513 -0.74 14.38 -0.58
N ALA A 514 -0.05 13.77 -1.54
CA ALA A 514 -0.44 12.50 -2.11
C ALA A 514 -0.63 11.44 -0.99
N PRO A 515 -1.76 10.70 -0.99
CA PRO A 515 -2.01 9.66 0.01
C PRO A 515 -0.95 8.56 0.08
N SER A 516 -0.17 8.35 -0.99
CA SER A 516 0.98 7.42 -1.04
C SER A 516 2.04 7.68 0.03
N ILE A 517 2.26 8.93 0.45
CA ILE A 517 3.21 9.27 1.54
C ILE A 517 2.78 8.70 2.92
N TRP A 518 1.56 8.15 3.04
CA TRP A 518 1.10 7.45 4.25
C TRP A 518 1.19 5.92 4.15
N LEU A 519 1.49 5.38 2.96
CA LEU A 519 1.50 3.95 2.67
C LEU A 519 2.93 3.38 2.59
N ILE A 520 3.92 4.22 2.25
CA ILE A 520 5.37 3.90 2.18
C ILE A 520 6.19 4.92 3.00
#